data_AF-A0A2V9HKF0-F1
#
_entry.id   AF-A0A2V9HKF0-F1
#
_cell.length_a   1.000
_cell.length_b   1.000
_cell.length_c   1.000
_cell.angle_alpha   90.00
_cell.angle_beta   90.00
_cell.angle_gamma   90.00
#
_symmetry.space_group_name_H-M   'P 1'
#
loop_
_entity.id
_entity.type
_entity.pdbx_description
1 polymer ?
#
loop_
_entity_poly.entity_id
_entity_poly.type
_entity_poly.pdbx_seq_one_letter_code
_entity_poly.pdbx_strand_id
1 'polypeptide(L)'
;MKMILASVLTTILIVAMTLGAMFILVQATEYVTSLESPLQRAAAMGAELLLGVVLLLGTVWLATHLAVRIFTPKQSPSAGGPVV
;
A
#
# COMPACT_ATOMS: atom_id res chain seq x y z
N MET A 1 4.01 -10.75 22.89
CA MET A 1 5.27 -10.47 22.17
C MET A 1 5.15 -10.62 20.65
N LYS A 2 4.82 -11.81 20.10
CA LYS A 2 4.77 -12.02 18.63
C LYS A 2 3.85 -11.06 17.86
N MET A 3 2.65 -10.74 18.39
CA MET A 3 1.75 -9.78 17.74
C MET A 3 2.25 -8.33 17.79
N ILE A 4 2.91 -7.91 18.88
CA ILE A 4 3.45 -6.56 19.02
C ILE A 4 4.61 -6.35 18.01
N LEU A 5 5.46 -7.36 17.85
CA LEU A 5 6.53 -7.30 16.85
C LEU A 5 5.95 -7.25 15.42
N ALA A 6 4.94 -8.08 15.13
CA ALA A 6 4.26 -8.08 13.83
C ALA A 6 3.57 -6.74 13.54
N SER A 7 2.93 -6.12 14.54
CA SER A 7 2.29 -4.82 14.38
C SER A 7 3.32 -3.72 14.11
N VAL A 8 4.41 -3.66 14.87
CA VAL A 8 5.48 -2.66 14.67
C VAL A 8 6.11 -2.81 13.29
N LEU A 9 6.45 -4.04 12.87
CA LEU A 9 6.99 -4.31 11.54
C LEU A 9 6.02 -3.89 10.43
N THR A 10 4.73 -4.15 10.61
CA THR A 10 3.70 -3.78 9.62
C THR A 10 3.57 -2.28 9.51
N THR A 11 3.61 -1.55 10.63
CA THR A 11 3.61 -0.08 10.61
C THR A 11 4.83 0.48 9.88
N ILE A 12 6.03 -0.03 10.18
CA ILE A 12 7.27 0.39 9.50
C ILE A 12 7.17 0.14 8.00
N LEU A 13 6.68 -1.03 7.60
CA LEU A 13 6.49 -1.40 6.21
C LEU A 13 5.52 -0.44 5.50
N ILE A 14 4.36 -0.15 6.10
CA ILE A 14 3.37 0.77 5.53
C ILE A 14 3.97 2.16 5.34
N VAL A 15 4.71 2.67 6.33
CA VAL A 15 5.39 3.97 6.23
C VAL A 15 6.44 3.95 5.11
N ALA A 16 7.28 2.92 5.06
CA ALA A 16 8.31 2.77 4.04
C ALA A 16 7.71 2.72 2.62
N MET A 17 6.61 1.98 2.45
CA MET A 17 5.91 1.90 1.17
C MET A 17 5.29 3.22 0.75
N THR A 18 4.71 3.97 1.69
CA THR A 18 4.10 5.28 1.42
C THR A 18 5.16 6.28 1.00
N LEU A 19 6.27 6.35 1.74
CA LEU A 19 7.41 7.20 1.39
C LEU A 19 8.04 6.79 0.06
N GLY A 20 8.18 5.48 -0.18
CA GLY A 20 8.67 4.94 -1.45
C GLY A 20 7.79 5.34 -2.63
N ALA A 21 6.46 5.21 -2.49
CA ALA A 21 5.52 5.64 -3.52
C ALA A 21 5.60 7.14 -3.79
N MET A 22 5.68 7.96 -2.74
CA MET A 22 5.88 9.41 -2.86
C MET A 22 7.16 9.73 -3.63
N PHE A 23 8.29 9.11 -3.26
CA PHE A 23 9.58 9.35 -3.91
C PHE A 23 9.55 8.95 -5.39
N ILE A 24 8.99 7.79 -5.72
CA ILE A 24 8.84 7.32 -7.10
C ILE A 24 7.99 8.30 -7.93
N LEU A 25 6.87 8.77 -7.37
CA LEU A 25 5.99 9.69 -8.07
C LEU A 25 6.65 11.05 -8.29
N VAL A 26 7.36 11.60 -7.30
CA VAL A 26 8.11 12.84 -7.48
C VAL A 26 9.15 12.71 -8.60
N GLN A 27 9.93 11.62 -8.61
CA GLN A 27 10.90 11.35 -9.67
C GLN A 27 10.22 11.22 -11.05
N ALA A 28 9.04 10.59 -11.10
CA ALA A 28 8.26 10.51 -12.33
C ALA A 28 7.79 11.89 -12.80
N THR A 29 7.30 12.75 -11.89
CA THR A 29 6.91 14.12 -12.21
C THR A 29 8.09 14.93 -12.74
N GLU A 30 9.26 14.87 -12.09
CA GLU A 30 10.46 15.55 -12.56
C GLU A 30 10.84 15.08 -13.98
N TYR A 31 10.81 13.78 -14.23
CA TYR A 31 11.05 13.22 -15.55
C TYR A 31 10.04 13.75 -16.58
N VAL A 32 8.75 13.70 -16.28
CA VAL A 32 7.68 14.17 -17.18
C VAL A 32 7.85 15.65 -17.51
N THR A 33 8.14 16.49 -16.51
CA THR A 33 8.31 17.94 -16.71
C THR A 33 9.58 18.29 -17.49
N SER A 34 10.61 17.44 -17.46
CA SER A 34 11.83 17.60 -18.23
C SER A 34 11.65 17.35 -19.74
N LEU A 35 10.58 16.69 -20.17
CA LEU A 35 10.36 16.35 -21.59
C LEU A 35 9.98 17.59 -22.40
N GLU A 36 10.76 17.90 -23.44
CA GLU A 36 10.52 19.07 -24.31
C GLU A 36 9.32 18.89 -25.25
N SER A 37 9.11 17.67 -25.77
CA SER A 37 8.04 17.38 -26.72
C SER A 37 6.67 17.34 -26.02
N PRO A 38 5.69 18.16 -26.46
CA PRO A 38 4.36 18.17 -25.86
C PRO A 38 3.65 16.80 -25.94
N LEU A 39 3.84 16.08 -27.06
CA LEU A 39 3.22 14.76 -27.25
C LEU A 39 3.81 13.73 -26.28
N GLN A 40 5.14 13.70 -26.14
CA GLN A 40 5.81 12.80 -25.20
C GLN A 40 5.43 13.14 -23.76
N ARG A 41 5.36 14.43 -23.40
CA ARG A 41 4.94 14.89 -22.09
C ARG A 41 3.52 14.43 -21.74
N ALA A 42 2.58 14.56 -22.68
CA ALA A 42 1.20 14.11 -22.48
C ALA A 42 1.12 12.59 -22.27
N ALA A 43 1.85 11.81 -23.07
CA ALA A 43 1.92 10.36 -22.90
C ALA A 43 2.55 9.97 -21.54
N ALA A 44 3.63 10.65 -21.14
CA ALA A 44 4.31 10.40 -19.88
C ALA A 44 3.46 10.79 -18.66
N MET A 45 2.67 11.88 -18.72
CA MET A 45 1.67 12.21 -17.70
C MET A 45 0.61 11.10 -17.57
N GLY A 46 0.14 10.54 -18.68
CA GLY A 46 -0.76 9.40 -18.66
C GLY A 46 -0.15 8.18 -17.96
N ALA A 47 1.12 7.88 -18.26
CA ALA A 47 1.86 6.79 -17.61
C ALA A 47 2.10 7.05 -16.11
N GLU A 48 2.42 8.29 -15.74
CA GLU A 48 2.58 8.73 -14.34
C GLU A 48 1.28 8.54 -13.54
N LEU A 49 0.14 8.93 -14.11
CA LEU A 49 -1.17 8.72 -13.48
C LEU A 49 -1.45 7.23 -13.27
N LEU A 50 -1.19 6.40 -14.29
CA LEU A 50 -1.35 4.94 -14.18
C LEU A 50 -0.43 4.36 -13.10
N LEU A 51 0.83 4.80 -13.06
CA LEU A 51 1.78 4.42 -12.01
C LEU A 51 1.26 4.79 -10.62
N GLY A 52 0.73 6.02 -10.46
CA GLY A 52 0.13 6.48 -9.22
C GLY A 52 -1.04 5.62 -8.76
N VAL A 53 -1.94 5.27 -9.68
CA VAL A 53 -3.06 4.35 -9.39
C VAL A 53 -2.56 2.98 -8.95
N VAL A 54 -1.59 2.41 -9.66
CA VAL A 54 -1.03 1.09 -9.32
C VAL A 54 -0.36 1.11 -7.94
N LEU A 55 0.45 2.14 -7.65
CA LEU A 55 1.09 2.31 -6.36
C LEU A 55 0.06 2.50 -5.23
N LEU A 56 -0.96 3.33 -5.45
CA LEU A 56 -2.05 3.52 -4.48
C LEU A 56 -2.75 2.19 -4.18
N LEU A 57 -3.21 1.49 -5.22
CA LEU A 57 -3.92 0.23 -5.06
C LEU A 57 -3.06 -0.83 -4.39
N GLY A 58 -1.80 -0.98 -4.81
CA GLY A 58 -0.88 -1.96 -4.23
C GLY A 58 -0.55 -1.67 -2.76
N THR A 59 -0.28 -0.40 -2.43
CA THR A 59 0.05 0.00 -1.05
C THR A 59 -1.14 -0.13 -0.12
N VAL A 60 -2.32 0.33 -0.53
CA VAL A 60 -3.56 0.19 0.24
C VAL A 60 -3.92 -1.28 0.41
N TRP A 61 -3.91 -2.07 -0.66
CA TRP A 61 -4.24 -3.49 -0.59
C TRP A 61 -3.31 -4.23 0.38
N LEU A 62 -2.00 -4.03 0.27
CA LEU A 62 -1.05 -4.72 1.13
C LEU A 62 -1.18 -4.28 2.59
N ALA A 63 -1.33 -2.98 2.85
CA ALA A 63 -1.53 -2.44 4.18
C ALA A 63 -2.78 -3.06 4.84
N THR A 64 -3.91 -3.08 4.11
CA THR A 64 -5.17 -3.65 4.60
C THR A 64 -5.06 -5.17 4.79
N HIS A 65 -4.49 -5.91 3.84
CA HIS A 65 -4.35 -7.37 3.96
C HIS A 65 -3.48 -7.76 5.16
N LEU A 66 -2.37 -7.06 5.38
CA LEU A 66 -1.49 -7.31 6.53
C LEU A 66 -2.17 -6.96 7.84
N ALA A 67 -2.86 -5.80 7.90
CA ALA A 67 -3.62 -5.40 9.08
C ALA A 67 -4.69 -6.43 9.44
N VAL A 68 -5.50 -6.87 8.46
CA VAL A 68 -6.51 -7.90 8.67
C VAL A 68 -5.84 -9.20 9.14
N ARG A 69 -4.75 -9.65 8.51
CA ARG A 69 -4.09 -10.91 8.89
C ARG A 69 -3.51 -10.88 10.32
N ILE A 70 -3.09 -9.72 10.80
CA ILE A 70 -2.46 -9.57 12.13
C ILE A 70 -3.49 -9.30 13.23
N PHE A 71 -4.51 -8.49 12.93
CA PHE A 71 -5.46 -8.02 13.93
C PHE A 71 -6.81 -8.76 13.91
N THR A 72 -7.06 -9.63 12.94
CA THR A 72 -8.27 -10.48 12.96
C THR A 72 -8.23 -11.37 14.21
N PRO A 73 -9.23 -11.28 15.10
CA PRO A 73 -9.34 -12.16 16.25
C PRO A 73 -9.43 -13.60 15.74
N LYS A 74 -8.58 -14.50 16.26
CA LYS A 74 -8.81 -15.93 16.08
C LYS A 74 -10.09 -16.27 16.80
N GLN A 75 -11.16 -16.53 16.06
CA GLN A 75 -12.41 -17.02 16.63
C GLN A 75 -12.09 -18.30 17.41
N SER A 76 -12.19 -18.25 18.73
CA SER A 76 -12.06 -19.45 19.55
C SER A 76 -13.22 -20.37 19.20
N PRO A 77 -12.97 -21.62 18.77
CA PRO A 77 -14.04 -22.59 18.59
C PRO A 77 -14.47 -23.08 19.98
N SER A 78 -15.21 -22.25 20.73
CA SER A 78 -15.90 -22.73 21.93
C SER A 78 -16.98 -21.73 22.37
N ALA A 79 -18.16 -21.87 21.78
CA ALA A 79 -19.43 -21.55 22.42
C ALA A 79 -20.51 -22.50 21.86
N GLY A 80 -20.17 -23.77 21.67
CA GLY A 80 -21.13 -24.85 21.52
C GLY A 80 -21.51 -25.34 22.91
N GLY A 81 -22.30 -24.54 23.65
CA GLY A 81 -22.98 -25.03 24.85
C GLY A 81 -24.23 -25.81 24.44
N PRO A 82 -24.55 -26.95 25.08
CA PRO A 82 -25.77 -27.68 24.75
C PRO A 82 -26.97 -26.80 25.12
N VAL A 83 -27.81 -26.52 24.13
CA VAL A 83 -29.19 -26.08 24.36
C VAL A 83 -29.94 -27.28 24.92
N VAL A 84 -30.08 -27.28 26.26
CA VAL A 84 -31.09 -28.05 27.00
C VAL A 84 -32.36 -27.22 27.11
#